data_AF-A0AAW1LDQ9-F1
#
_entry.id   AF-A0AAW1LDQ9-F1
#
_cell.length_a   1.000
_cell.length_b   1.000
_cell.length_c   1.000
_cell.angle_alpha   90.00
_cell.angle_beta   90.00
_cell.angle_gamma   90.00
#
_symmetry.space_group_name_H-M   'P 1'
#
loop_
_entity.id
_entity.type
_entity.pdbx_description
1 polymer ?
#
loop_
_entity_poly.entity_id
_entity_poly.type
_entity_poly.pdbx_seq_one_letter_code
_entity_poly.pdbx_strand_id
1 'polypeptide(L)'
;MVKLAQMKRRLLRSWLAFGALESHQSLWIYLRKQSSGSPVDGTFLAVGGQYDYLLRQIREREHGSSPPGAFGASLALETVIQHSCPNFRTIRREDSVSILVCSKGGGGLLKERMELLPRLWEANIKAGFVPSFGPSLTEQYE
;
A
#
# COMPACT_ATOMS: atom_id res chain seq x y z
N MET A 1 0.99 23.17 10.54
CA MET A 1 1.23 22.74 9.13
C MET A 1 2.55 23.24 8.54
N VAL A 2 3.05 24.43 8.88
CA VAL A 2 4.30 25.00 8.31
C VAL A 2 5.56 24.17 8.60
N LYS A 3 5.69 23.58 9.80
CA LYS A 3 6.88 22.78 10.19
C LYS A 3 7.09 21.52 9.34
N LEU A 4 6.02 20.84 8.93
CA LEU A 4 6.11 19.61 8.13
C LEU A 4 6.59 19.91 6.70
N ALA A 5 6.12 21.01 6.11
CA ALA A 5 6.56 21.45 4.79
C ALA A 5 8.03 21.93 4.77
N GLN A 6 8.51 22.49 5.89
CA GLN A 6 9.90 22.90 6.06
C GLN A 6 10.82 21.69 6.27
N MET A 7 10.35 20.68 7.01
CA MET A 7 11.06 19.42 7.22
C MET A 7 11.15 18.60 5.93
N LYS A 8 10.05 18.50 5.16
CA LYS A 8 10.06 17.88 3.82
C LYS A 8 11.03 18.59 2.88
N ARG A 9 11.07 19.94 2.88
CA ARG A 9 12.02 20.72 2.06
C ARG A 9 13.47 20.54 2.48
N ARG A 10 13.76 20.42 3.79
CA ARG A 10 15.10 20.11 4.29
C ARG A 10 15.55 18.71 3.91
N LEU A 11 14.67 17.72 4.03
CA LEU A 11 14.94 16.35 3.60
C LEU A 11 15.15 16.27 2.09
N LEU A 12 14.32 16.95 1.28
CA LEU A 12 14.48 16.99 -0.17
C LEU A 12 15.80 17.65 -0.61
N ARG A 13 16.21 18.73 0.05
CA ARG A 13 17.49 19.40 -0.22
C ARG A 13 18.69 18.57 0.23
N SER A 14 18.58 17.88 1.37
CA SER A 14 19.60 16.94 1.83
C SER A 14 19.72 15.74 0.89
N TRP A 15 18.61 15.27 0.33
CA TRP A 15 18.56 14.19 -0.66
C TRP A 15 19.14 14.61 -2.02
N LEU A 16 18.83 15.82 -2.51
CA LEU A 16 19.43 16.37 -3.73
C LEU A 16 20.94 16.58 -3.57
N ALA A 17 21.40 17.03 -2.40
CA ALA A 17 22.82 17.13 -2.08
C ALA A 17 23.49 15.75 -1.99
N PHE A 18 22.76 14.72 -1.55
CA PHE A 18 23.27 13.34 -1.49
C PHE A 18 23.39 12.69 -2.87
N GLY A 19 22.47 13.00 -3.79
CA GLY A 19 22.55 12.55 -5.18
C GLY A 19 23.69 13.20 -5.99
N ALA A 20 24.29 14.28 -5.48
CA ALA A 20 25.44 14.94 -6.10
C ALA A 20 26.80 14.42 -5.61
N LEU A 21 26.83 13.55 -4.60
CA LEU A 21 28.07 12.98 -4.08
C LEU A 21 28.29 11.58 -4.67
N GLU A 22 29.08 11.56 -5.72
CA GLU A 22 29.56 10.42 -6.50
C GLU A 22 29.84 9.16 -5.66
N SER A 23 29.02 8.12 -5.88
CA SER A 23 29.43 6.73 -5.69
C SER A 23 28.76 5.87 -6.75
N HIS A 24 29.55 5.03 -7.42
CA HIS A 24 29.30 4.42 -8.73
C HIS A 24 28.13 3.41 -8.82
N GLN A 25 27.22 3.33 -7.87
CA GLN A 25 26.11 2.37 -7.87
C GLN A 25 24.82 2.98 -7.32
N SER A 26 24.14 3.76 -8.16
CA SER A 26 22.79 4.27 -7.88
C SER A 26 21.76 3.57 -8.77
N LEU A 27 20.67 3.07 -8.17
CA LEU A 27 19.55 2.45 -8.88
C LEU A 27 18.39 3.45 -8.96
N TRP A 28 17.89 3.68 -10.18
CA TRP A 28 16.77 4.59 -10.46
C TRP A 28 15.73 3.84 -11.28
N ILE A 29 14.48 3.78 -10.80
CA ILE A 29 13.36 3.17 -11.50
C ILE A 29 12.31 4.24 -11.77
N TYR A 30 11.93 4.40 -13.05
CA TYR A 30 10.92 5.34 -13.51
C TYR A 30 9.76 4.63 -14.21
N LEU A 31 8.55 5.16 -14.02
CA LEU A 31 7.37 4.78 -14.78
C LEU A 31 7.27 5.70 -16.01
N ARG A 32 7.41 5.14 -17.20
CA ARG A 32 7.26 5.90 -18.45
C ARG A 32 5.79 5.93 -18.86
N LYS A 33 5.19 7.12 -18.90
CA LYS A 33 3.86 7.31 -19.51
C LYS A 33 4.03 7.38 -21.03
N GLN A 34 3.47 6.43 -21.77
CA GLN A 34 3.37 6.56 -23.24
C GLN A 34 2.24 7.54 -23.55
N SER A 35 2.54 8.84 -23.59
CA SER A 35 1.67 9.84 -24.20
C SER A 35 2.23 10.20 -25.58
N SER A 36 1.42 9.99 -26.61
CA SER A 36 1.72 10.35 -28.00
C SER A 36 1.90 11.87 -28.13
N GLY A 37 3.14 12.37 -28.03
CA GLY A 37 3.50 13.71 -28.50
C GLY A 37 4.04 14.74 -27.49
N SER A 38 4.35 14.38 -26.24
CA SER A 38 5.01 15.31 -25.29
C SER A 38 6.36 14.76 -24.79
N PRO A 39 7.29 15.63 -24.33
CA PRO A 39 8.54 15.17 -23.71
C PRO A 39 8.23 14.17 -22.58
N VAL A 40 9.13 13.20 -22.42
CA VAL A 40 8.98 12.01 -21.56
C VAL A 40 8.81 12.45 -20.10
N ASP A 41 7.56 12.64 -19.67
CA ASP A 41 7.20 12.88 -18.28
C ASP A 41 7.14 11.51 -17.59
N GLY A 42 8.24 11.12 -16.96
CA GLY A 42 8.39 9.87 -16.25
C GLY A 42 8.21 10.08 -14.75
N THR A 43 7.30 9.33 -14.12
CA THR A 43 7.11 9.41 -12.67
C THR A 43 8.12 8.53 -11.95
N PHE A 44 8.83 9.08 -10.98
CA PHE A 44 9.85 8.36 -10.24
C PHE A 44 9.24 7.36 -9.25
N LEU A 45 9.65 6.08 -9.32
CA LEU A 45 9.09 5.02 -8.48
C LEU A 45 10.04 4.52 -7.42
N ALA A 46 11.33 4.36 -7.73
CA ALA A 46 12.28 3.85 -6.74
C ALA A 46 13.68 4.42 -6.91
N VAL A 47 14.32 4.71 -5.79
CA VAL A 47 15.72 5.14 -5.68
C VAL A 47 16.45 4.21 -4.74
N GLY A 48 17.65 3.82 -5.11
CA GLY A 48 18.53 3.07 -4.23
C GLY A 48 19.99 3.37 -4.48
N GLY A 49 20.82 2.89 -3.58
CA GLY A 49 22.26 3.02 -3.68
C GLY A 49 22.98 2.49 -2.45
N GLN A 50 24.30 2.60 -2.52
CA GLN A 50 25.21 2.25 -1.43
C GLN A 50 25.28 3.38 -0.40
N TYR A 51 25.32 3.05 0.89
CA TYR A 51 25.41 4.04 1.98
C TYR A 51 26.52 3.72 3.00
N ASP A 52 27.55 3.01 2.56
CA ASP A 52 28.75 2.68 3.34
C ASP A 52 29.38 3.90 4.01
N TYR A 53 29.41 5.03 3.31
CA TYR A 53 29.94 6.29 3.84
C TYR A 53 29.16 6.77 5.07
N LEU A 54 27.82 6.74 5.01
CA LEU A 54 26.97 7.11 6.14
C LEU A 54 27.16 6.16 7.32
N LEU A 55 27.25 4.85 7.05
CA LEU A 55 27.50 3.86 8.10
C LEU A 55 28.85 4.05 8.77
N ARG A 56 29.88 4.37 7.99
CA ARG A 56 31.23 4.66 8.52
C ARG A 56 31.19 5.89 9.44
N GLN A 57 30.53 6.97 9.02
CA GLN A 57 30.44 8.21 9.81
C GLN A 57 29.67 8.03 11.14
N ILE A 58 28.61 7.22 11.14
CA ILE A 58 27.87 6.88 12.38
C ILE A 58 28.76 6.05 13.30
N ARG A 59 29.47 5.06 12.74
CA ARG A 59 30.27 4.11 13.52
C ARG A 59 31.59 4.69 14.03
N GLU A 60 32.17 5.67 13.36
CA GLU A 60 33.32 6.43 13.84
C GLU A 60 33.05 7.12 15.19
N ARG A 61 31.78 7.40 15.52
CA ARG A 61 31.37 7.91 16.85
C ARG A 61 31.32 6.82 17.94
N GLU A 62 31.21 5.55 17.54
CA GLU A 62 30.97 4.42 18.44
C GLU A 62 32.20 3.51 18.64
N HIS A 63 33.39 3.91 18.14
CA HIS A 63 34.67 3.20 18.30
C HIS A 63 34.60 1.69 17.99
N GLY A 64 34.22 1.32 16.76
CA GLY A 64 34.12 -0.07 16.30
C GLY A 64 34.93 -0.39 15.04
N SER A 65 34.95 -1.67 14.64
CA SER A 65 35.53 -2.13 13.37
C SER A 65 34.85 -1.50 12.15
N SER A 66 35.37 -1.68 10.93
CA SER A 66 34.70 -1.21 9.72
C SER A 66 33.32 -1.86 9.54
N PRO A 67 32.24 -1.10 9.25
CA PRO A 67 30.92 -1.70 9.00
C PRO A 67 30.93 -2.49 7.69
N PRO A 68 30.12 -3.56 7.58
CA PRO A 68 29.90 -4.23 6.31
C PRO A 68 29.26 -3.24 5.31
N GLY A 69 29.56 -3.42 4.02
CA GLY A 69 28.96 -2.61 2.97
C GLY A 69 27.44 -2.77 2.96
N ALA A 70 26.71 -1.69 2.70
CA ALA A 70 25.28 -1.65 2.76
C ALA A 70 24.67 -0.93 1.56
N PHE A 71 23.66 -1.59 1.00
CA PHE A 71 22.88 -1.16 -0.14
C PHE A 71 21.42 -1.22 0.22
N GLY A 72 20.64 -0.29 -0.31
CA GLY A 72 19.21 -0.26 -0.08
C GLY A 72 18.49 0.52 -1.15
N ALA A 73 17.20 0.24 -1.26
CA ALA A 73 16.31 0.90 -2.20
C ALA A 73 15.02 1.29 -1.47
N SER A 74 14.47 2.43 -1.87
CA SER A 74 13.20 2.97 -1.42
C SER A 74 12.23 2.97 -2.59
N LEU A 75 11.04 2.42 -2.38
CA LEU A 75 9.95 2.38 -3.36
C LEU A 75 8.82 3.33 -2.93
N ALA A 76 8.40 4.22 -3.82
CA ALA A 76 7.25 5.10 -3.67
C ALA A 76 5.95 4.30 -3.93
N LEU A 77 5.59 3.43 -2.98
CA LEU A 77 4.43 2.54 -3.10
C LEU A 77 3.11 3.31 -3.31
N GLU A 78 2.95 4.47 -2.68
CA GLU A 78 1.79 5.35 -2.88
C GLU A 78 1.62 5.73 -4.35
N THR A 79 2.72 6.11 -5.01
CA THR A 79 2.75 6.44 -6.44
C THR A 79 2.43 5.23 -7.30
N VAL A 80 2.96 4.05 -6.96
CA VAL A 80 2.62 2.79 -7.65
C VAL A 80 1.12 2.51 -7.57
N ILE A 81 0.52 2.64 -6.38
CA ILE A 81 -0.91 2.39 -6.17
C ILE A 81 -1.76 3.42 -6.93
N GLN A 82 -1.41 4.71 -6.87
CA GLN A 82 -2.13 5.78 -7.59
C GLN A 82 -2.11 5.56 -9.11
N HIS A 83 -0.99 5.13 -9.67
CA HIS A 83 -0.87 4.85 -11.11
C HIS A 83 -1.52 3.52 -11.53
N SER A 84 -1.57 2.53 -10.65
CA SER A 84 -2.16 1.21 -10.94
C SER A 84 -3.68 1.18 -10.75
N CYS A 85 -4.19 1.93 -9.77
CA CYS A 85 -5.62 2.07 -9.49
C CYS A 85 -5.95 3.55 -9.22
N PRO A 86 -6.20 4.36 -10.27
CA PRO A 86 -6.62 5.76 -10.09
C PRO A 86 -7.95 5.91 -9.34
N ASN A 87 -8.74 4.82 -9.26
CA ASN A 87 -10.00 4.75 -8.50
C ASN A 87 -9.88 4.00 -7.17
N PHE A 88 -8.67 3.90 -6.61
CA PHE A 88 -8.45 3.35 -5.27
C PHE A 88 -9.03 4.29 -4.21
N ARG A 89 -10.37 4.34 -4.13
CA ARG A 89 -11.03 4.64 -2.87
C ARG A 89 -10.45 3.61 -1.90
N THR A 90 -9.91 4.09 -0.78
CA THR A 90 -9.42 3.32 0.36
C THR A 90 -9.85 1.87 0.27
N ILE A 91 -8.92 0.91 0.38
CA ILE A 91 -9.26 -0.49 0.69
C ILE A 91 -10.05 -0.45 2.01
N ARG A 92 -11.35 -0.11 1.95
CA ARG A 92 -12.37 -0.89 2.60
C ARG A 92 -12.03 -2.25 2.03
N ARG A 93 -11.47 -3.09 2.88
CA ARG A 93 -11.38 -4.51 2.64
C ARG A 93 -12.69 -4.83 1.94
N GLU A 94 -12.65 -5.05 0.64
CA GLU A 94 -13.81 -5.55 -0.05
C GLU A 94 -13.83 -6.96 0.50
N ASP A 95 -14.53 -7.11 1.63
CA ASP A 95 -14.89 -8.38 2.19
C ASP A 95 -15.67 -8.99 1.05
N SER A 96 -14.93 -9.68 0.17
CA SER A 96 -15.38 -10.14 -1.12
C SER A 96 -16.27 -11.32 -0.83
N VAL A 97 -17.41 -11.03 -0.21
CA VAL A 97 -18.46 -11.96 0.10
C VAL A 97 -19.03 -12.31 -1.27
N SER A 98 -18.57 -13.45 -1.77
CA SER A 98 -19.03 -14.00 -3.05
C SER A 98 -20.53 -14.31 -3.02
N ILE A 99 -21.09 -14.60 -1.84
CA ILE A 99 -22.48 -15.01 -1.67
C ILE A 99 -23.07 -14.40 -0.39
N LEU A 100 -24.21 -13.73 -0.53
CA LEU A 100 -25.00 -13.27 0.62
C LEU A 100 -26.12 -14.28 0.92
N VAL A 101 -26.17 -14.76 2.16
CA VAL A 101 -27.24 -15.65 2.63
C VAL A 101 -28.45 -14.83 3.02
N CYS A 102 -29.51 -14.96 2.24
CA CYS A 102 -30.77 -14.23 2.39
C CYS A 102 -31.90 -15.15 2.82
N SER A 103 -32.93 -14.59 3.46
CA SER A 103 -34.16 -15.33 3.79
C SER A 103 -35.39 -14.49 3.45
N LYS A 104 -36.41 -15.14 2.90
CA LYS A 104 -37.70 -14.51 2.57
C LYS A 104 -38.81 -15.18 3.38
N GLY A 105 -39.39 -14.45 4.33
CA GLY A 105 -40.45 -14.94 5.23
C GLY A 105 -40.44 -14.21 6.58
N GLY A 106 -41.60 -14.07 7.21
CA GLY A 106 -41.86 -13.13 8.33
C GLY A 106 -41.07 -13.32 9.63
N GLY A 107 -40.23 -14.35 9.74
CA GLY A 107 -39.38 -14.59 10.92
C GLY A 107 -37.88 -14.39 10.68
N GLY A 108 -37.47 -14.06 9.44
CA GLY A 108 -36.08 -13.80 9.09
C GLY A 108 -35.09 -14.93 9.36
N LEU A 109 -35.49 -16.14 9.75
CA LEU A 109 -34.68 -17.37 9.77
C LEU A 109 -33.21 -17.19 10.22
N LEU A 110 -33.00 -16.39 11.28
CA LEU A 110 -31.64 -16.00 11.71
C LEU A 110 -30.81 -17.22 12.11
N LYS A 111 -31.42 -18.18 12.81
CA LYS A 111 -30.73 -19.39 13.28
C LYS A 111 -30.24 -20.23 12.10
N GLU A 112 -31.09 -20.42 11.10
CA GLU A 112 -30.78 -21.18 9.88
C GLU A 112 -29.67 -20.49 9.07
N ARG A 113 -29.69 -19.15 8.97
CA ARG A 113 -28.60 -18.40 8.34
C ARG A 113 -27.29 -18.57 9.10
N MET A 114 -27.32 -18.49 10.43
CA MET A 114 -26.13 -18.66 11.27
C MET A 114 -25.58 -20.09 11.21
N GLU A 115 -26.41 -21.10 11.00
CA GLU A 115 -25.96 -22.48 10.80
C GLU A 115 -25.42 -22.74 9.38
N LEU A 116 -25.90 -22.01 8.37
CA LEU A 116 -25.47 -22.18 6.99
C LEU A 116 -24.10 -21.54 6.71
N LEU A 117 -23.78 -20.39 7.33
CA LEU A 117 -22.51 -19.71 7.09
C LEU A 117 -21.27 -20.56 7.40
N PRO A 118 -21.17 -21.24 8.56
CA PRO A 118 -20.04 -22.10 8.86
C PRO A 118 -19.84 -23.19 7.79
N ARG A 119 -20.92 -23.79 7.29
CA ARG A 119 -20.84 -24.81 6.22
C ARG A 119 -20.27 -24.25 4.92
N LEU A 120 -20.63 -23.02 4.58
CA LEU A 120 -20.09 -22.33 3.40
C LEU A 120 -18.61 -21.97 3.59
N TRP A 121 -18.23 -21.49 4.77
CA TRP A 121 -16.84 -21.20 5.09
C TRP A 121 -15.97 -22.45 5.13
N GLU A 122 -16.47 -23.57 5.65
CA GLU A 122 -15.82 -24.88 5.60
C GLU A 122 -15.59 -25.35 4.15
N ALA A 123 -16.51 -25.04 3.24
CA ALA A 123 -16.35 -25.26 1.81
C ALA A 123 -15.46 -24.22 1.10
N ASN A 124 -14.77 -23.35 1.84
CA ASN A 124 -13.94 -22.25 1.34
C ASN A 124 -14.71 -21.24 0.47
N ILE A 125 -16.01 -21.11 0.68
CA ILE A 125 -16.88 -20.13 0.02
C ILE A 125 -16.98 -18.90 0.91
N LYS A 126 -16.62 -17.73 0.39
CA LYS A 126 -16.73 -16.47 1.12
C LYS A 126 -18.20 -16.03 1.18
N ALA A 127 -18.87 -16.38 2.27
CA ALA A 127 -20.28 -16.05 2.49
C ALA A 127 -20.48 -15.05 3.64
N GLY A 128 -21.56 -14.27 3.56
CA GLY A 128 -21.96 -13.28 4.55
C GLY A 128 -23.48 -13.28 4.77
N PHE A 129 -23.96 -12.57 5.79
CA PHE A 129 -25.39 -12.29 5.98
C PHE A 129 -25.58 -11.00 6.77
N VAL A 130 -26.79 -10.45 6.74
CA VAL A 130 -27.17 -9.29 7.58
C VAL A 130 -27.48 -9.76 9.00
N PRO A 131 -26.75 -9.30 10.04
CA PRO A 131 -26.92 -9.76 11.42
C PRO A 131 -28.14 -9.12 12.10
N SER A 132 -29.32 -9.33 11.54
CA SER A 132 -30.62 -8.88 12.05
C SER A 132 -31.58 -10.07 12.15
N PHE A 133 -32.54 -10.00 13.09
CA PHE A 133 -33.52 -11.07 13.31
C PHE A 133 -34.54 -11.19 12.17
N GLY A 134 -34.91 -10.08 11.54
CA GLY A 134 -35.90 -10.02 10.47
C GLY A 134 -35.53 -8.97 9.43
N PRO A 135 -34.38 -9.10 8.75
CA PRO A 135 -33.95 -8.10 7.79
C PRO A 135 -34.95 -8.03 6.64
N SER A 136 -35.33 -6.82 6.25
CA SER A 136 -36.13 -6.59 5.04
C SER A 136 -35.37 -7.03 3.80
N LEU A 137 -36.07 -7.23 2.68
CA LEU A 137 -35.40 -7.55 1.41
C LEU A 137 -34.47 -6.40 0.99
N THR A 138 -34.91 -5.15 1.18
CA THR A 138 -34.10 -3.96 0.87
C THR A 138 -32.78 -3.96 1.66
N GLU A 139 -32.83 -4.19 2.98
CA GLU A 139 -31.62 -4.28 3.81
C GLU A 139 -30.69 -5.45 3.44
N GLN A 140 -31.19 -6.46 2.73
CA GLN A 140 -30.40 -7.59 2.25
C GLN A 140 -29.81 -7.34 0.85
N TYR A 141 -30.37 -6.45 0.03
CA TYR A 141 -29.95 -6.26 -1.37
C TYR A 141 -29.30 -4.90 -1.65
N GLU A 142 -29.41 -3.93 -0.73
CA GLU A 142 -28.83 -2.58 -0.82
C GLU A 142 -27.71 -2.36 0.20
#